data_AF-A0A258AJ40-F1
#
_entry.id   AF-A0A258AJ40-F1
#
_cell.length_a   1.000
_cell.length_b   1.000
_cell.length_c   1.000
_cell.angle_alpha   90.00
_cell.angle_beta   90.00
_cell.angle_gamma   90.00
#
_symmetry.space_group_name_H-M   'P 1'
#
loop_
_entity.id
_entity.type
_entity.pdbx_description
1 polymer ?
#
loop_
_entity_poly.entity_id
_entity_poly.type
_entity_poly.pdbx_seq_one_letter_code
_entity_poly.pdbx_strand_id
1 'polypeptide(L)'
;MGMQDSIASHSVFYGMTKSLHSLPQRREQLRRIAASLHRGHTRDLHQLDALIGDLEVVRSFNDEELKDLFLIVKHHRPDLALLLLTHVKTPKERISLGNCLAAIWSRIDINAAWRAITASSLPESERLALRSAMV
;
A
#
# COMPACT_ATOMS: atom_id res chain seq x y z
N MET A 1 34.50 35.04 -17.74
CA MET A 1 34.87 33.87 -16.90
C MET A 1 34.02 33.96 -15.65
N GLY A 2 32.88 33.26 -15.54
CA GLY A 2 32.75 31.87 -15.06
C GLY A 2 32.61 31.92 -13.52
N MET A 3 31.62 31.38 -12.83
CA MET A 3 30.64 30.29 -13.02
C MET A 3 29.39 30.65 -12.16
N GLN A 4 28.17 30.74 -12.70
CA GLN A 4 27.06 29.77 -12.57
C GLN A 4 27.04 28.90 -11.29
N ASP A 5 26.38 29.42 -10.23
CA ASP A 5 25.79 28.59 -9.17
C ASP A 5 24.32 28.30 -9.51
N SER A 6 24.11 27.25 -10.29
CA SER A 6 22.79 26.64 -10.50
C SER A 6 22.48 25.74 -9.30
N ILE A 7 21.76 26.26 -8.30
CA ILE A 7 21.02 25.41 -7.37
C ILE A 7 19.77 24.96 -8.11
N ALA A 8 19.92 23.84 -8.84
CA ALA A 8 18.80 23.07 -9.35
C ALA A 8 18.04 22.52 -8.15
N SER A 9 16.98 23.24 -7.74
CA SER A 9 15.91 22.70 -6.93
C SER A 9 15.42 21.42 -7.62
N HIS A 10 15.80 20.27 -7.07
CA HIS A 10 15.27 18.97 -7.42
C HIS A 10 13.78 18.94 -7.04
N SER A 11 12.95 19.54 -7.90
CA SER A 11 11.55 19.18 -8.01
C SER A 11 11.53 17.75 -8.50
N VAL A 12 11.39 16.81 -7.56
CA VAL A 12 11.09 15.41 -7.87
C VAL A 12 9.74 15.40 -8.59
N PHE A 13 9.80 15.52 -9.90
CA PHE A 13 8.73 15.14 -10.80
C PHE A 13 8.53 13.64 -10.57
N TYR A 14 7.66 13.29 -9.64
CA TYR A 14 6.92 12.03 -9.71
C TYR A 14 6.12 12.12 -11.01
N GLY A 15 6.75 11.63 -12.07
CA GLY A 15 6.20 11.55 -13.41
C GLY A 15 4.82 10.92 -13.30
N MET A 16 3.82 11.77 -13.48
CA MET A 16 2.44 11.38 -13.69
C MET A 16 2.40 10.69 -15.06
N THR A 17 2.91 9.46 -15.16
CA THR A 17 2.51 8.56 -16.23
C THR A 17 1.05 8.24 -15.97
N LYS A 18 0.16 9.14 -16.39
CA LYS A 18 -1.26 8.87 -16.51
C LYS A 18 -1.35 7.62 -17.36
N SER A 19 -1.63 6.50 -16.71
CA SER A 19 -1.87 5.24 -17.39
C SER A 19 -2.95 5.50 -18.45
N LEU A 20 -2.65 5.14 -19.70
CA LEU A 20 -3.57 5.27 -20.84
C LEU A 20 -4.87 4.46 -20.64
N HIS A 21 -4.90 3.63 -19.60
CA HIS A 21 -6.02 2.76 -19.27
C HIS A 21 -7.05 3.51 -18.43
N SER A 22 -8.32 3.32 -18.79
CA SER A 22 -9.43 3.88 -18.02
C SER A 22 -9.44 3.32 -16.60
N LEU A 23 -10.01 4.08 -15.65
CA LEU A 23 -10.08 3.66 -14.25
C LEU A 23 -10.69 2.24 -14.08
N PRO A 24 -11.79 1.86 -14.78
CA PRO A 24 -12.32 0.49 -14.71
C PRO A 24 -11.31 -0.58 -15.16
N GLN A 25 -10.50 -0.30 -16.18
CA GLN A 25 -9.48 -1.24 -16.68
C GLN A 25 -8.36 -1.43 -15.66
N ARG A 26 -7.85 -0.33 -15.08
CA ARG A 26 -6.82 -0.39 -14.04
C ARG A 26 -7.31 -1.17 -12.81
N ARG A 27 -8.55 -0.91 -12.39
CA ARG A 27 -9.20 -1.61 -11.28
C ARG A 27 -9.33 -3.11 -11.56
N GLU A 28 -9.76 -3.48 -12.76
CA GLU A 28 -9.87 -4.88 -13.17
C GLU A 28 -8.50 -5.56 -13.27
N GLN A 29 -7.47 -4.85 -13.74
CA GLN A 29 -6.10 -5.36 -13.75
C GLN A 29 -5.62 -5.68 -12.33
N LEU A 30 -5.87 -4.80 -11.36
CA LEU A 30 -5.53 -5.05 -9.96
C LEU A 30 -6.25 -6.29 -9.42
N ARG A 31 -7.55 -6.45 -9.72
CA ARG A 31 -8.30 -7.67 -9.33
C ARG A 31 -7.72 -8.94 -9.93
N ARG A 32 -7.32 -8.91 -11.20
CA ARG A 32 -6.71 -10.07 -11.89
C ARG A 32 -5.38 -10.46 -11.26
N ILE A 33 -4.54 -9.47 -10.96
CA ILE A 33 -3.26 -9.69 -10.28
C ILE A 33 -3.52 -10.28 -8.89
N ALA A 34 -4.44 -9.70 -8.11
CA ALA A 34 -4.81 -10.23 -6.80
C ALA A 34 -5.32 -11.68 -6.88
N ALA A 35 -6.18 -12.00 -7.86
CA ALA A 35 -6.64 -13.38 -8.09
C ALA A 35 -5.50 -14.33 -8.48
N SER A 36 -4.51 -13.85 -9.25
CA SER A 36 -3.31 -14.61 -9.61
C SER A 36 -2.45 -14.90 -8.37
N LEU A 37 -2.22 -13.89 -7.53
CA LEU A 37 -1.49 -14.01 -6.27
C LEU A 37 -2.17 -14.96 -5.30
N HIS A 38 -3.51 -14.90 -5.22
CA HIS A 38 -4.29 -15.81 -4.40
C HIS A 38 -4.10 -17.29 -4.81
N ARG A 39 -3.83 -17.55 -6.09
CA ARG A 39 -3.46 -18.88 -6.62
C ARG A 39 -1.97 -19.23 -6.44
N GLY A 40 -1.20 -18.36 -5.80
CA GLY A 40 0.24 -18.53 -5.56
C GLY A 40 1.14 -18.06 -6.70
N HIS A 41 0.59 -17.42 -7.74
CA HIS A 41 1.41 -16.91 -8.85
C HIS A 41 1.99 -15.54 -8.53
N THR A 42 3.31 -15.45 -8.42
CA THR A 42 4.02 -14.23 -8.02
C THR A 42 4.64 -13.44 -9.18
N ARG A 43 4.44 -13.88 -10.43
CA ARG A 43 5.04 -13.27 -11.63
C ARG A 43 4.69 -11.78 -11.78
N ASP A 44 3.46 -11.42 -11.42
CA ASP A 44 2.94 -10.06 -11.60
C ASP A 44 3.07 -9.18 -10.34
N LEU A 45 3.84 -9.62 -9.33
CA LEU A 45 4.04 -8.86 -8.09
C LEU A 45 4.58 -7.45 -8.33
N HIS A 46 5.47 -7.30 -9.31
CA HIS A 46 6.07 -6.00 -9.67
C HIS A 46 5.04 -4.98 -10.19
N GLN A 47 3.89 -5.44 -10.69
CA GLN A 47 2.81 -4.56 -11.16
C GLN A 47 1.95 -4.02 -10.02
N LEU A 48 2.01 -4.64 -8.83
CA LEU A 48 1.25 -4.16 -7.67
C LEU A 48 1.69 -2.76 -7.25
N ASP A 49 2.99 -2.47 -7.27
CA ASP A 49 3.52 -1.16 -6.88
C ASP A 49 2.88 -0.02 -7.68
N ALA A 50 2.80 -0.21 -9.00
CA ALA A 50 2.22 0.78 -9.90
C ALA A 50 0.70 0.94 -9.68
N LEU A 51 -0.04 -0.15 -9.49
CA LEU A 51 -1.50 -0.12 -9.38
C LEU A 51 -2.01 0.28 -7.99
N ILE A 52 -1.31 -0.13 -6.92
CA ILE A 52 -1.64 0.24 -5.55
C ILE A 52 -1.12 1.64 -5.23
N GLY A 53 0.02 2.06 -5.80
CA GLY A 53 0.49 3.44 -5.74
C GLY A 53 -0.43 4.45 -6.44
N ASP A 54 -1.28 3.97 -7.36
CA ASP A 54 -2.31 4.77 -8.02
C ASP A 54 -3.52 4.98 -7.09
N LEU A 55 -3.50 6.08 -6.34
CA LEU A 55 -4.53 6.40 -5.35
C LEU A 55 -5.94 6.52 -5.96
N GLU A 56 -6.08 6.86 -7.24
CA GLU A 56 -7.41 6.87 -7.89
C GLU A 56 -7.99 5.46 -7.96
N VAL A 57 -7.15 4.47 -8.30
CA VAL A 57 -7.54 3.07 -8.38
C VAL A 57 -7.94 2.56 -7.00
N VAL A 58 -7.09 2.77 -5.99
CA VAL A 58 -7.35 2.28 -4.63
C VAL A 58 -8.61 2.91 -4.04
N ARG A 59 -8.79 4.23 -4.18
CA ARG A 59 -9.98 4.94 -3.66
C ARG A 59 -11.28 4.56 -4.37
N SER A 60 -11.20 3.93 -5.55
CA SER A 60 -12.39 3.46 -6.24
C SER A 60 -13.02 2.23 -5.57
N PHE A 61 -12.26 1.46 -4.80
CA PHE A 61 -12.75 0.24 -4.13
C PHE A 61 -13.56 0.58 -2.87
N ASN A 62 -14.55 -0.27 -2.59
CA ASN A 62 -15.24 -0.21 -1.30
C ASN A 62 -14.47 -1.00 -0.23
N ASP A 63 -14.90 -0.89 1.03
CA ASP A 63 -14.21 -1.53 2.16
C ASP A 63 -14.11 -3.06 2.03
N GLU A 64 -15.15 -3.74 1.54
CA GLU A 64 -15.13 -5.20 1.34
C GLU A 64 -14.11 -5.62 0.29
N GLU A 65 -14.06 -4.90 -0.83
CA GLU A 65 -13.09 -5.21 -1.88
C GLU A 65 -11.66 -4.86 -1.45
N LEU A 66 -11.48 -3.78 -0.69
CA LEU A 66 -10.19 -3.42 -0.11
C LEU A 66 -9.72 -4.49 0.88
N LYS A 67 -10.63 -5.04 1.68
CA LYS A 67 -10.36 -6.16 2.58
C LYS A 67 -9.90 -7.39 1.81
N ASP A 68 -10.60 -7.79 0.76
CA ASP A 68 -10.21 -8.95 -0.06
C ASP A 68 -8.81 -8.77 -0.67
N LEU A 69 -8.56 -7.58 -1.25
CA LEU A 69 -7.24 -7.22 -1.78
C LEU A 69 -6.16 -7.27 -0.68
N PHE A 70 -6.45 -6.68 0.48
CA PHE A 70 -5.55 -6.65 1.62
C PHE A 70 -5.16 -8.05 2.09
N LEU A 71 -6.14 -8.95 2.23
CA LEU A 71 -5.91 -10.31 2.74
C LEU A 71 -4.96 -11.10 1.85
N ILE A 72 -4.94 -10.81 0.55
CA ILE A 72 -4.02 -11.40 -0.42
C ILE A 72 -2.66 -10.69 -0.36
N VAL A 73 -2.66 -9.36 -0.50
CA VAL A 73 -1.43 -8.56 -0.67
C VAL A 73 -0.53 -8.62 0.58
N LYS A 74 -1.10 -8.69 1.79
CA LYS A 74 -0.34 -8.68 3.06
C LYS A 74 0.71 -9.79 3.18
N HIS A 75 0.51 -10.92 2.49
CA HIS A 75 1.45 -12.03 2.52
C HIS A 75 2.65 -11.85 1.60
N HIS A 76 2.53 -10.98 0.59
CA HIS A 76 3.56 -10.80 -0.42
C HIS A 76 4.24 -9.43 -0.33
N ARG A 77 3.46 -8.38 -0.03
CA ARG A 77 3.87 -6.97 0.00
C ARG A 77 3.19 -6.27 1.19
N PRO A 78 3.70 -6.49 2.42
CA PRO A 78 3.06 -5.93 3.62
C PRO A 78 3.07 -4.39 3.64
N ASP A 79 4.03 -3.77 2.97
CA ASP A 79 4.10 -2.33 2.71
C ASP A 79 2.91 -1.82 1.87
N LEU A 80 2.57 -2.51 0.78
CA LEU A 80 1.42 -2.16 -0.05
C LEU A 80 0.10 -2.47 0.65
N ALA A 81 0.05 -3.54 1.45
CA ALA A 81 -1.12 -3.85 2.27
C ALA A 81 -1.38 -2.75 3.32
N LEU A 82 -0.34 -2.15 3.89
CA LEU A 82 -0.50 -0.98 4.76
C LEU A 82 -1.11 0.21 4.01
N LEU A 83 -0.74 0.44 2.75
CA LEU A 83 -1.37 1.50 1.96
C LEU A 83 -2.87 1.23 1.76
N LEU A 84 -3.25 0.01 1.36
CA LEU A 84 -4.65 -0.39 1.24
C LEU A 84 -5.41 -0.17 2.55
N LEU A 85 -4.78 -0.49 3.67
CA LEU A 85 -5.34 -0.33 5.01
C LEU A 85 -5.73 1.11 5.32
N THR A 86 -4.93 2.09 4.89
CA THR A 86 -5.22 3.53 5.08
C THR A 86 -6.48 4.00 4.34
N HIS A 87 -6.97 3.23 3.38
CA HIS A 87 -8.15 3.54 2.58
C HIS A 87 -9.41 2.80 3.03
N VAL A 88 -9.31 1.81 3.92
CA VAL A 88 -10.46 1.18 4.58
C VAL A 88 -11.12 2.24 5.47
N LYS A 89 -12.41 2.51 5.29
CA LYS A 89 -13.09 3.60 6.01
C LYS A 89 -13.47 3.19 7.42
N THR A 90 -13.90 1.94 7.60
CA THR A 90 -14.40 1.40 8.86
C THR A 90 -13.28 1.20 9.88
N PRO A 91 -13.21 1.96 10.99
CA PRO A 91 -12.08 1.89 11.94
C PRO A 91 -11.91 0.51 12.59
N LYS A 92 -13.02 -0.15 12.93
CA LYS A 92 -13.00 -1.50 13.52
C LYS A 92 -12.35 -2.52 12.59
N GLU A 93 -12.71 -2.47 11.30
CA GLU A 93 -12.14 -3.35 10.29
C GLU A 93 -10.67 -3.02 10.05
N ARG A 94 -10.33 -1.73 9.96
CA ARG A 94 -8.96 -1.25 9.79
C ARG A 94 -8.03 -1.69 10.92
N ILE A 95 -8.48 -1.65 12.18
CA ILE A 95 -7.71 -2.20 13.31
C ILE A 95 -7.58 -3.72 13.21
N SER A 96 -8.67 -4.44 12.89
CA SER A 96 -8.65 -5.90 12.75
C SER A 96 -7.64 -6.35 11.70
N LEU A 97 -7.73 -5.78 10.50
CA LEU A 97 -6.81 -6.04 9.39
C LEU A 97 -5.38 -5.61 9.75
N GLY A 98 -5.22 -4.43 10.35
CA GLY A 98 -3.93 -3.93 10.80
C GLY A 98 -3.23 -4.87 11.78
N ASN A 99 -3.97 -5.46 12.72
CA ASN A 99 -3.43 -6.47 13.64
C ASN A 99 -2.95 -7.72 12.88
N CYS A 100 -3.70 -8.18 11.87
CA CYS A 100 -3.27 -9.30 11.02
C CYS A 100 -1.99 -8.98 10.24
N LEU A 101 -1.86 -7.76 9.70
CA LEU A 101 -0.65 -7.32 9.03
C LEU A 101 0.51 -7.22 10.01
N ALA A 102 0.26 -6.66 11.19
CA ALA A 102 1.27 -6.48 12.22
C ALA A 102 1.89 -7.82 12.66
N ALA A 103 1.05 -8.81 12.93
CA ALA A 103 1.47 -10.15 13.34
C ALA A 103 2.28 -10.90 12.27
N ILE A 104 2.05 -10.64 10.99
CA ILE A 104 2.82 -11.25 9.90
C ILE A 104 4.13 -10.47 9.70
N TRP A 105 4.04 -9.15 9.57
CA TRP A 105 5.19 -8.32 9.22
C TRP A 105 6.24 -8.29 10.33
N SER A 106 5.84 -8.30 11.61
CA SER A 106 6.79 -8.35 12.73
C SER A 106 7.68 -9.60 12.71
N ARG A 107 7.17 -10.72 12.19
CA ARG A 107 7.91 -11.99 12.05
C ARG A 107 8.89 -11.98 10.87
N ILE A 108 8.71 -11.06 9.93
CA ILE A 108 9.56 -10.89 8.74
C ILE A 108 10.62 -9.83 9.04
N ASP A 109 10.19 -8.64 9.43
CA ASP A 109 11.04 -7.50 9.76
C ASP A 109 10.27 -6.49 10.64
N ILE A 110 10.42 -6.63 11.96
CA ILE A 110 9.78 -5.75 12.95
C ILE A 110 10.19 -4.27 12.80
N ASN A 111 11.44 -4.00 12.42
CA ASN A 111 11.95 -2.63 12.31
C ASN A 111 11.39 -1.92 11.06
N ALA A 112 11.29 -2.62 9.93
CA ALA A 112 10.59 -2.12 8.76
C ALA A 112 9.11 -1.87 9.06
N ALA A 113 8.45 -2.82 9.74
CA ALA A 113 7.05 -2.70 10.10
C ALA A 113 6.78 -1.47 10.99
N TRP A 114 7.60 -1.25 12.03
CA TRP A 114 7.50 -0.06 12.89
C TRP A 114 7.71 1.25 12.14
N ARG A 115 8.72 1.32 11.27
CA ARG A 115 9.00 2.53 10.47
C ARG A 115 7.83 2.85 9.54
N ALA A 116 7.31 1.84 8.84
CA ALA A 116 6.18 2.00 7.92
C ALA A 116 4.90 2.43 8.64
N ILE A 117 4.55 1.78 9.76
CA ILE A 117 3.37 2.17 10.56
C ILE A 117 3.51 3.59 11.07
N THR A 118 4.70 3.97 11.56
CA THR A 118 4.96 5.32 12.07
C THR A 118 4.77 6.37 10.98
N ALA A 119 5.24 6.10 9.76
CA ALA A 119 5.13 7.00 8.61
C ALA A 119 3.76 6.95 7.90
N SER A 120 2.88 6.02 8.25
CA SER A 120 1.58 5.88 7.60
C SER A 120 0.61 7.01 7.93
N SER A 121 -0.40 7.19 7.08
CA SER A 121 -1.50 8.15 7.29
C SER A 121 -2.62 7.60 8.19
N LEU A 122 -2.39 6.51 8.92
CA LEU A 122 -3.35 6.00 9.90
C LEU A 122 -3.50 6.99 11.08
N PRO A 123 -4.69 7.05 11.70
CA PRO A 123 -4.87 7.81 12.93
C PRO A 123 -3.84 7.41 13.99
N GLU A 124 -3.38 8.38 14.80
CA GLU A 124 -2.33 8.14 15.80
C GLU A 124 -2.69 7.03 16.80
N SER A 125 -3.94 7.01 17.29
CA SER A 125 -4.43 5.97 18.17
C SER A 125 -4.31 4.56 17.56
N GLU A 126 -4.53 4.45 16.25
CA GLU A 126 -4.41 3.18 15.53
C GLU A 126 -2.94 2.80 15.29
N ARG A 127 -2.09 3.77 14.92
CA ARG A 127 -0.64 3.53 14.80
C ARG A 127 -0.06 3.02 16.13
N LEU A 128 -0.46 3.60 17.25
CA LEU A 128 -0.06 3.15 18.58
C LEU A 128 -0.57 1.75 18.88
N ALA A 129 -1.85 1.46 18.61
CA ALA A 129 -2.43 0.14 18.81
C ALA A 129 -1.69 -0.95 18.02
N LEU A 130 -1.39 -0.69 16.75
CA LEU A 130 -0.66 -1.64 15.89
C LEU A 130 0.78 -1.85 16.35
N ARG A 131 1.46 -0.81 16.84
CA ARG A 131 2.81 -0.95 17.40
C ARG A 131 2.79 -1.79 18.67
N SER A 132 1.82 -1.59 19.55
CA SER A 132 1.65 -2.40 20.77
C SER A 132 1.38 -3.87 20.47
N ALA A 133 0.73 -4.17 19.33
CA ALA A 133 0.46 -5.55 18.91
C ALA A 133 1.70 -6.30 18.37
N MET A 134 2.83 -5.61 18.14
CA MET A 134 4.07 -6.20 17.59
C MET A 134 5.12 -6.55 18.64
N VAL A 135 4.84 -6.30 19.93
CA VAL A 135 5.76 -6.51 21.07
C VAL A 135 5.74 -7.96 21.53
#